data_AF-A0AAN8SPT2-F1
#
_entry.id   AF-A0AAN8SPT2-F1
#
_cell.length_a   1.000
_cell.length_b   1.000
_cell.length_c   1.000
_cell.angle_alpha   90.00
_cell.angle_beta   90.00
_cell.angle_gamma   90.00
#
_symmetry.space_group_name_H-M   'P 1'
#
loop_
_entity.id
_entity.type
_entity.pdbx_description
1 polymer ?
#
loop_
_entity_poly.entity_id
_entity_poly.type
_entity_poly.pdbx_seq_one_letter_code
_entity_poly.pdbx_strand_id
1 'polypeptide(L)'
;MEAISSGVPIVAFPQWGDQVMNAKYLVDVFKMGTRLRRGENRSTIITREEIEKCVREATSDDPKATEMKENAHKWKKKAEEAVAERGSSNKNMQAFVDELKKIYAKKQEENVQSCFNYIQISSVLFKLWDYMSMLLLL
;
A
#
# COMPACT_ATOMS: atom_id res chain seq x y z
N MET A 1 9.04 4.52 -5.13
CA MET A 1 8.32 5.57 -4.34
C MET A 1 9.28 6.65 -3.84
N GLU A 2 10.48 6.25 -3.49
CA GLU A 2 11.62 7.03 -3.02
C GLU A 2 11.97 8.16 -3.99
N ALA A 3 12.03 7.88 -5.29
CA ALA A 3 12.34 8.90 -6.30
C ALA A 3 11.30 10.03 -6.35
N ILE A 4 10.00 9.67 -6.29
CA ILE A 4 8.90 10.63 -6.23
C ILE A 4 9.01 11.48 -4.96
N SER A 5 9.20 10.83 -3.81
CA SER A 5 9.26 11.50 -2.50
C SER A 5 10.52 12.37 -2.34
N SER A 6 11.60 12.02 -3.03
CA SER A 6 12.85 12.81 -3.04
C SER A 6 12.85 13.90 -4.12
N GLY A 7 11.91 13.84 -5.07
CA GLY A 7 11.83 14.79 -6.18
C GLY A 7 12.99 14.65 -7.16
N VAL A 8 13.43 13.43 -7.42
CA VAL A 8 14.54 13.15 -8.34
C VAL A 8 14.03 12.48 -9.62
N PRO A 9 14.52 12.90 -10.81
CA PRO A 9 14.22 12.21 -12.05
C PRO A 9 14.71 10.75 -12.06
N ILE A 10 14.02 9.87 -12.80
CA ILE A 10 14.37 8.45 -12.92
C ILE A 10 14.83 8.09 -14.33
N VAL A 11 15.87 7.25 -14.42
CA VAL A 11 16.14 6.44 -15.61
C VAL A 11 15.52 5.07 -15.40
N ALA A 12 14.37 4.82 -16.02
CA ALA A 12 13.60 3.60 -15.82
C ALA A 12 14.14 2.45 -16.68
N PHE A 13 14.51 1.34 -16.05
CA PHE A 13 14.90 0.10 -16.72
C PHE A 13 14.02 -1.09 -16.30
N PRO A 14 12.76 -1.15 -16.80
CA PRO A 14 11.82 -2.17 -16.37
C PRO A 14 12.23 -3.56 -16.88
N GLN A 15 12.29 -4.55 -15.98
CA GLN A 15 12.63 -5.93 -16.35
C GLN A 15 11.40 -6.74 -16.75
N TRP A 16 10.39 -6.76 -15.88
CA TRP A 16 9.16 -7.54 -16.06
C TRP A 16 8.08 -7.08 -15.06
N GLY A 17 6.85 -7.57 -15.24
CA GLY A 17 5.76 -7.34 -14.30
C GLY A 17 5.30 -5.88 -14.22
N ASP A 18 4.97 -5.46 -13.01
CA ASP A 18 4.45 -4.12 -12.70
C ASP A 18 5.45 -3.01 -13.00
N GLN A 19 6.76 -3.29 -13.02
CA GLN A 19 7.79 -2.34 -13.39
C GLN A 19 7.56 -1.73 -14.78
N VAL A 20 7.00 -2.51 -15.73
CA VAL A 20 6.70 -2.03 -17.09
C VAL A 20 5.64 -0.93 -17.06
N MET A 21 4.63 -1.07 -16.18
CA MET A 21 3.59 -0.07 -15.96
C MET A 21 4.12 1.10 -15.15
N ASN A 22 4.90 0.85 -14.10
CA ASN A 22 5.54 1.91 -13.30
C ASN A 22 6.42 2.80 -14.18
N ALA A 23 7.19 2.22 -15.09
CA ALA A 23 7.99 2.97 -16.06
C ALA A 23 7.12 3.82 -17.01
N LYS A 24 5.98 3.28 -17.46
CA LYS A 24 5.01 4.04 -18.28
C LYS A 24 4.45 5.24 -17.51
N TYR A 25 4.07 5.06 -16.25
CA TYR A 25 3.61 6.18 -15.42
C TYR A 25 4.71 7.21 -15.17
N LEU A 26 5.91 6.79 -14.79
CA LEU A 26 7.02 7.70 -14.48
C LEU A 26 7.46 8.54 -15.69
N VAL A 27 7.49 7.93 -16.89
CA VAL A 27 7.99 8.56 -18.11
C VAL A 27 6.88 9.27 -18.89
N ASP A 28 5.76 8.60 -19.15
CA ASP A 28 4.75 9.12 -20.08
C ASP A 28 3.69 9.98 -19.38
N VAL A 29 3.33 9.65 -18.12
CA VAL A 29 2.26 10.33 -17.38
C VAL A 29 2.81 11.41 -16.45
N PHE A 30 3.79 11.06 -15.63
CA PHE A 30 4.40 11.95 -14.65
C PHE A 30 5.50 12.81 -15.25
N LYS A 31 6.07 12.39 -16.39
CA LYS A 31 7.11 13.10 -17.14
C LYS A 31 8.31 13.48 -16.27
N MET A 32 8.69 12.59 -15.37
CA MET A 32 9.80 12.79 -14.44
C MET A 32 10.93 11.79 -14.67
N GLY A 33 11.03 11.23 -15.87
CA GLY A 33 12.07 10.27 -16.17
C GLY A 33 12.18 9.93 -17.64
N THR A 34 13.23 9.17 -17.96
CA THR A 34 13.46 8.57 -19.28
C THR A 34 13.45 7.05 -19.17
N ARG A 35 13.26 6.35 -20.29
CA ARG A 35 13.17 4.89 -20.34
C ARG A 35 14.34 4.32 -21.11
N LEU A 36 15.10 3.43 -20.48
CA LEU A 36 16.03 2.57 -21.17
C LEU A 36 15.22 1.58 -22.02
N ARG A 37 15.35 1.69 -23.35
CA ARG A 37 14.69 0.78 -24.29
C ARG A 37 15.40 -0.56 -24.23
N ARG A 38 14.65 -1.64 -23.96
CA ARG A 38 15.10 -2.98 -24.36
C ARG A 38 15.02 -3.04 -25.89
N GLY A 39 16.02 -3.63 -26.52
CA GLY A 39 15.88 -4.02 -27.91
C GLY A 39 14.72 -5.01 -28.10
N GLU A 40 14.33 -5.24 -29.35
CA GLU A 40 13.18 -6.07 -29.72
C GLU A 40 13.26 -7.50 -29.17
N ASN A 41 14.46 -7.99 -28.83
CA ASN A 41 14.68 -9.32 -28.29
C ASN A 41 15.03 -9.28 -26.78
N ARG A 42 14.60 -10.30 -26.02
CA ARG A 42 14.88 -10.41 -24.58
C ARG A 42 16.38 -10.50 -24.27
N SER A 43 17.17 -10.97 -25.23
CA SER A 43 18.63 -11.11 -25.20
C SER A 43 19.38 -9.86 -25.66
N THR A 44 18.70 -8.80 -26.10
CA THR A 44 19.38 -7.59 -26.52
C THR A 44 20.05 -6.92 -25.33
N ILE A 45 21.39 -6.88 -25.37
CA ILE A 45 22.22 -6.19 -24.39
C ILE A 45 22.08 -4.68 -24.62
N ILE A 46 21.83 -3.93 -23.54
CA ILE A 46 21.85 -2.46 -23.60
C ILE A 46 23.30 -2.02 -23.74
N THR A 47 23.58 -1.22 -24.75
CA THR A 47 24.93 -0.72 -24.98
C THR A 47 25.27 0.40 -23.99
N ARG A 48 26.57 0.63 -23.79
CA ARG A 48 27.06 1.72 -22.93
C ARG A 48 26.53 3.07 -23.42
N GLU A 49 26.44 3.26 -24.72
CA GLU A 49 26.04 4.51 -25.37
C GLU A 49 24.58 4.84 -25.08
N GLU A 50 23.69 3.84 -25.05
CA GLU A 50 22.27 4.04 -24.70
C GLU A 50 22.10 4.38 -23.21
N ILE A 51 22.90 3.76 -22.33
CA ILE A 51 22.95 4.12 -20.91
C ILE A 51 23.44 5.56 -20.74
N GLU A 52 24.56 5.90 -21.36
CA GLU A 52 25.13 7.25 -21.30
C GLU A 52 24.14 8.30 -21.81
N LYS A 53 23.48 8.04 -22.93
CA LYS A 53 22.45 8.92 -23.49
C LYS A 53 21.32 9.16 -22.51
N CYS A 54 20.75 8.10 -21.92
CA CYS A 54 19.65 8.24 -20.96
C CYS A 54 20.08 9.00 -19.69
N VAL A 55 21.29 8.74 -19.19
CA VAL A 55 21.83 9.43 -18.02
C VAL A 55 22.04 10.91 -18.34
N ARG A 56 22.65 11.25 -19.49
CA ARG A 56 22.82 12.64 -19.93
C ARG A 56 21.48 13.34 -20.09
N GLU A 57 20.51 12.71 -20.72
CA GLU A 57 19.17 13.29 -20.91
C GLU A 57 18.46 13.61 -19.59
N ALA A 58 18.70 12.83 -18.53
CA ALA A 58 18.13 13.07 -17.21
C ALA A 58 18.92 14.07 -16.35
N THR A 59 20.19 14.33 -16.67
CA THR A 59 21.12 15.09 -15.81
C THR A 59 21.69 16.35 -16.42
N SER A 60 21.59 16.54 -17.74
CA SER A 60 22.08 17.72 -18.45
C SER A 60 21.35 19.00 -18.04
N ASP A 61 21.83 20.13 -18.57
CA ASP A 61 21.18 21.44 -18.44
C ASP A 61 20.21 21.71 -19.61
N ASP A 62 19.88 20.68 -20.39
CA ASP A 62 18.94 20.82 -21.50
C ASP A 62 17.51 21.10 -20.97
N PRO A 63 16.65 21.77 -21.77
CA PRO A 63 15.27 22.06 -21.38
C PRO A 63 14.48 20.81 -20.94
N LYS A 64 14.76 19.66 -21.55
CA LYS A 64 14.10 18.39 -21.23
C LYS A 64 14.47 17.87 -19.83
N ALA A 65 15.74 17.97 -19.45
CA ALA A 65 16.21 17.58 -18.12
C ALA A 65 15.63 18.51 -17.04
N THR A 66 15.53 19.81 -17.36
CA THR A 66 14.90 20.81 -16.50
C THR A 66 13.42 20.52 -16.29
N GLU A 67 12.65 20.24 -17.35
CA GLU A 67 11.23 19.86 -17.25
C GLU A 67 11.04 18.60 -16.39
N MET A 68 11.91 17.59 -16.55
CA MET A 68 11.88 16.38 -15.73
C MET A 68 12.11 16.68 -14.23
N LYS A 69 13.07 17.55 -13.90
CA LYS A 69 13.35 17.97 -12.51
C LYS A 69 12.17 18.74 -11.92
N GLU A 70 11.58 19.67 -12.66
CA GLU A 70 10.39 20.42 -12.23
C GLU A 70 9.19 19.50 -11.97
N ASN A 71 8.94 18.54 -12.86
CA ASN A 71 7.91 17.54 -12.68
C ASN A 71 8.19 16.65 -11.45
N ALA A 72 9.44 16.24 -11.25
CA ALA A 72 9.84 15.47 -10.07
C ALA A 72 9.54 16.25 -8.77
N HIS A 73 9.90 17.54 -8.70
CA HIS A 73 9.59 18.39 -7.56
C HIS A 73 8.08 18.60 -7.34
N LYS A 74 7.32 18.74 -8.41
CA LYS A 74 5.85 18.82 -8.35
C LYS A 74 5.25 17.55 -7.74
N TRP A 75 5.73 16.37 -8.14
CA TRP A 75 5.25 15.10 -7.59
C TRP A 75 5.71 14.86 -6.16
N LYS A 76 6.92 15.31 -5.81
CA LYS A 76 7.38 15.35 -4.40
C LYS A 76 6.43 16.13 -3.53
N LYS A 77 6.11 17.37 -3.92
CA LYS A 77 5.18 18.23 -3.16
C LYS A 77 3.82 17.56 -2.96
N LYS A 78 3.27 16.94 -4.00
CA LYS A 78 2.02 16.18 -3.89
C LYS A 78 2.12 14.98 -2.96
N ALA A 79 3.25 14.27 -2.97
CA ALA A 79 3.48 13.14 -2.07
C ALA A 79 3.55 13.62 -0.61
N GLU A 80 4.29 14.71 -0.34
CA GLU A 80 4.37 15.35 0.98
C GLU A 80 2.98 15.81 1.47
N GLU A 81 2.20 16.48 0.63
CA GLU A 81 0.83 16.91 0.94
C GLU A 81 -0.10 15.72 1.25
N ALA A 82 0.07 14.59 0.55
CA ALA A 82 -0.76 13.41 0.76
C ALA A 82 -0.51 12.74 2.12
N VAL A 83 0.75 12.72 2.59
CA VAL A 83 1.15 12.09 3.86
C VAL A 83 1.16 13.05 5.04
N ALA A 84 1.10 14.37 4.81
CA ALA A 84 1.02 15.38 5.86
C ALA A 84 -0.19 15.19 6.77
N GLU A 85 -0.19 15.87 7.92
CA GLU A 85 -1.33 15.88 8.82
C GLU A 85 -2.60 16.32 8.06
N ARG A 86 -3.69 15.57 8.21
CA ARG A 86 -4.96 15.76 7.48
C ARG A 86 -4.84 15.61 5.94
N GLY A 87 -3.71 15.15 5.43
CA GLY A 87 -3.50 14.72 4.05
C GLY A 87 -4.36 13.51 3.67
N SER A 88 -4.51 13.25 2.37
CA SER A 88 -5.38 12.19 1.86
C SER A 88 -4.95 10.79 2.30
N SER A 89 -3.65 10.48 2.22
CA SER A 89 -3.09 9.20 2.66
C SER A 89 -3.22 9.04 4.17
N ASN A 90 -2.93 10.10 4.94
CA ASN A 90 -3.11 10.12 6.39
C ASN A 90 -4.57 9.87 6.80
N LYS A 91 -5.53 10.52 6.15
CA LYS A 91 -6.97 10.31 6.40
C LYS A 91 -7.41 8.87 6.08
N ASN A 92 -6.94 8.32 4.96
CA ASN A 92 -7.26 6.95 4.58
C ASN A 92 -6.68 5.95 5.58
N MET A 93 -5.46 6.17 6.06
CA MET A 93 -4.85 5.33 7.09
C MET A 93 -5.63 5.40 8.41
N GLN A 94 -6.02 6.61 8.83
CA GLN A 94 -6.83 6.79 10.03
C GLN A 94 -8.18 6.06 9.92
N ALA A 95 -8.86 6.20 8.78
CA ALA A 95 -10.13 5.51 8.52
C ALA A 95 -9.96 3.98 8.58
N PHE A 96 -8.88 3.44 8.01
CA PHE A 96 -8.56 2.02 8.09
C PHE A 96 -8.34 1.55 9.53
N VAL A 97 -7.56 2.29 10.32
CA VAL A 97 -7.32 1.98 11.74
C VAL A 97 -8.61 2.03 12.55
N ASP A 98 -9.46 3.01 12.31
CA ASP A 98 -10.73 3.15 13.02
C ASP A 98 -11.70 2.01 12.68
N GLU A 99 -11.70 1.55 11.43
CA GLU A 99 -12.49 0.38 11.03
C GLU A 99 -11.99 -0.91 11.70
N LEU A 100 -10.68 -1.10 11.78
CA LEU A 100 -10.10 -2.22 12.53
C LEU A 100 -10.52 -2.17 14.01
N LYS A 101 -10.46 -1.00 14.66
CA LYS A 101 -10.88 -0.85 16.06
C LYS A 101 -12.34 -1.26 16.26
N LYS A 102 -13.24 -0.88 15.35
CA LYS A 102 -14.66 -1.30 15.41
C LYS A 102 -14.80 -2.83 15.29
N ILE A 103 -14.08 -3.45 14.36
CA ILE A 103 -14.09 -4.91 14.18
C ILE A 103 -13.63 -5.61 15.47
N TYR A 104 -12.55 -5.11 16.08
CA TYR A 104 -12.05 -5.67 17.35
C TYR A 104 -13.04 -5.47 18.50
N ALA A 105 -13.65 -4.28 18.64
CA ALA A 105 -14.66 -4.01 19.67
C ALA A 105 -15.87 -4.95 19.54
N LYS A 106 -16.42 -5.08 18.32
CA LYS A 106 -17.55 -5.97 18.04
C LYS A 106 -17.22 -7.43 18.39
N LYS A 107 -16.02 -7.90 18.04
CA LYS A 107 -15.58 -9.26 18.38
C LYS A 107 -15.49 -9.49 19.89
N GLN A 108 -15.08 -8.49 20.66
CA GLN A 108 -15.07 -8.60 22.13
C GLN A 108 -16.49 -8.66 22.69
N GLU A 109 -17.41 -7.84 22.19
CA GLU A 109 -18.83 -7.91 22.58
C GLU A 109 -19.45 -9.27 22.26
N GLU A 110 -19.19 -9.81 21.07
CA GLU A 110 -19.63 -11.16 20.67
C GLU A 110 -19.05 -12.25 21.57
N ASN A 111 -17.76 -12.16 21.92
CA ASN A 111 -17.11 -13.10 22.85
C ASN A 111 -17.73 -13.04 24.25
N VAL A 112 -17.95 -11.83 24.77
CA VAL A 112 -18.57 -11.61 26.08
C VAL A 112 -19.99 -12.18 26.09
N GLN A 113 -20.78 -11.91 25.04
CA GLN A 113 -22.13 -12.44 24.91
C GLN A 113 -22.14 -13.97 24.83
N SER A 114 -21.18 -14.56 24.11
CA SER A 114 -21.01 -16.01 24.04
C SER A 114 -20.75 -16.63 25.42
N CYS A 115 -19.86 -16.02 26.21
CA CYS A 115 -19.59 -16.46 27.59
C CYS A 115 -20.83 -16.36 28.49
N PHE A 116 -21.59 -15.26 28.40
CA PHE A 116 -22.84 -15.10 29.15
C PHE A 116 -23.85 -16.19 28.80
N ASN A 117 -24.06 -16.45 27.51
CA ASN A 117 -24.97 -17.49 27.04
C ASN A 117 -24.55 -18.88 27.57
N TYR A 118 -23.25 -19.19 27.55
CA TYR A 118 -22.73 -20.45 28.09
C TYR A 118 -22.98 -20.60 29.60
N ILE A 119 -22.75 -19.53 30.37
CA ILE A 119 -23.02 -19.52 31.83
C ILE A 119 -24.52 -19.73 32.10
N GLN A 120 -25.40 -19.06 31.36
CA GLN A 120 -26.85 -19.26 31.52
C GLN A 120 -27.27 -20.70 31.20
N ILE A 121 -26.82 -21.26 30.07
CA ILE A 121 -27.15 -22.64 29.68
C ILE A 121 -26.66 -23.65 30.73
N SER A 122 -25.40 -23.54 31.18
CA SER A 122 -24.85 -24.44 32.19
C SER A 122 -25.61 -24.37 33.53
N SER A 123 -26.06 -23.18 33.95
CA SER A 123 -26.87 -23.03 35.17
C SER A 123 -28.24 -23.70 35.07
N VAL A 124 -28.88 -23.69 33.90
CA VAL A 124 -30.16 -24.36 33.66
C VAL A 124 -29.98 -25.88 33.65
N LEU A 125 -28.93 -26.37 32.98
CA LEU A 125 -28.60 -27.80 32.95
C LEU A 125 -28.28 -28.33 34.36
N PHE A 126 -27.58 -27.55 35.18
CA PHE A 126 -27.29 -27.90 36.58
C PHE A 126 -28.58 -28.04 37.40
N LYS A 127 -29.51 -27.07 37.31
CA LYS A 127 -30.81 -27.15 37.97
C LYS A 127 -31.60 -28.39 37.51
N LEU A 128 -31.65 -28.65 36.20
CA LEU A 128 -32.33 -29.83 35.66
C LEU A 128 -31.73 -31.13 36.17
N TRP A 129 -30.39 -31.20 36.25
CA TRP A 129 -29.67 -32.33 36.83
C TRP A 129 -30.03 -32.57 38.30
N ASP A 130 -30.10 -31.50 39.11
CA ASP A 130 -30.51 -31.57 40.52
C ASP A 130 -31.94 -32.12 40.66
N TYR A 131 -32.88 -31.61 39.85
CA TYR A 131 -34.26 -32.08 39.82
C TYR A 131 -34.36 -33.57 39.44
N MET A 132 -33.65 -34.00 38.40
CA MET A 132 -33.65 -35.40 37.97
C MET A 132 -32.99 -36.32 39.01
N SER A 133 -31.92 -35.87 39.66
CA SER A 133 -31.23 -36.61 40.72
C SER A 133 -32.12 -36.82 41.94
N MET A 134 -32.93 -35.82 42.32
CA MET A 134 -33.95 -35.97 43.37
C MET A 134 -35.03 -36.99 43.01
N LEU A 135 -35.50 -37.00 41.77
CA LEU A 135 -36.52 -37.95 41.29
C LEU A 135 -36.03 -39.41 41.25
N LEU A 136 -34.73 -39.63 41.05
CA LEU A 136 -34.11 -40.96 41.04
C LEU A 136 -33.85 -41.53 42.44
N LEU A 137 -33.93 -40.71 43.49
CA LEU A 137 -33.71 -41.09 44.88
C LEU A 137 -35.02 -41.32 45.67
N LEU A 138 -36.18 -41.14 45.02
CA LEU A 138 -37.53 -41.48 45.52
C LEU A 138 -37.99 -42.82 44.93
#